data_AF-A0A6J7C004-F1
#
_entry.id   AF-A0A6J7C004-F1
#
_cell.length_a   1.000
_cell.length_b   1.000
_cell.length_c   1.000
_cell.angle_alpha   90.00
_cell.angle_beta   90.00
_cell.angle_gamma   90.00
#
_symmetry.space_group_name_H-M   'P 1'
#
loop_
_entity.id
_entity.type
_entity.pdbx_description
1 polymer ?
#
loop_
_entity_poly.entity_id
_entity_poly.type
_entity_poly.pdbx_seq_one_letter_code
_entity_poly.pdbx_strand_id
1 'polypeptide(L)'
;MVSPLLSPVPSSTVAAHTAALQLLDRYGVVTREAVLAEGVRGGYAGVYGVLKVLEERGQARRGYFVAGLGAAQFSLPGAVDRLRSLRDTSEWSLHPETAPAPVVLAATDPAQPYGATLAWPDTVGRPARTAGALVVSRGGVPLVWFDRRSHHVVTFPEAAADAGWAEALAALVKDGNARSVEVRKVNGETVGPNSEWAAALLRVGFVEGYKGFTLRA
;
A
#
# COMPACT_ATOMS: atom_id res chain seq x y z
N MET A 1 -11.57 28.77 -17.86
CA MET A 1 -10.22 28.97 -18.42
C MET A 1 -9.48 27.69 -18.80
N VAL A 2 -9.88 26.48 -18.34
CA VAL A 2 -9.17 25.22 -18.68
C VAL A 2 -9.74 24.48 -19.91
N SER A 3 -10.96 24.82 -20.35
CA SER A 3 -11.66 24.12 -21.45
C SER A 3 -10.90 24.00 -22.78
N PRO A 4 -10.08 24.99 -23.21
CA PRO A 4 -9.30 24.87 -24.44
C PRO A 4 -8.19 23.81 -24.36
N LEU A 5 -7.70 23.49 -23.15
CA LEU A 5 -6.65 22.47 -22.94
C LEU A 5 -7.18 21.04 -23.12
N LEU A 6 -8.50 20.86 -23.24
CA LEU A 6 -9.14 19.57 -23.47
C LEU A 6 -9.34 19.25 -24.96
N SER A 7 -8.81 20.10 -25.85
CA SER A 7 -8.94 19.94 -27.30
C SER A 7 -7.58 19.58 -27.96
N PRO A 8 -7.55 18.61 -28.89
CA PRO A 8 -8.69 17.81 -29.35
C PRO A 8 -9.13 16.78 -28.30
N VAL A 9 -10.45 16.55 -28.20
CA VAL A 9 -11.00 15.51 -27.33
C VAL A 9 -10.58 14.15 -27.90
N PRO A 10 -9.87 13.30 -27.12
CA PRO A 10 -9.45 11.99 -27.60
C PRO A 10 -10.67 11.10 -27.89
N SER A 11 -10.55 10.23 -28.89
CA SER A 11 -11.58 9.23 -29.18
C SER A 11 -11.71 8.24 -28.02
N SER A 12 -12.87 7.58 -27.93
CA SER A 12 -13.13 6.56 -26.90
C SER A 12 -12.08 5.44 -26.90
N THR A 13 -11.64 5.01 -28.08
CA THR A 13 -10.59 4.00 -28.24
C THR A 13 -9.25 4.48 -27.71
N VAL A 14 -8.84 5.71 -28.05
CA VAL A 14 -7.58 6.29 -27.55
C VAL A 14 -7.63 6.42 -26.03
N ALA A 15 -8.74 6.93 -25.48
CA ALA A 15 -8.92 7.06 -24.04
C ALA A 15 -8.86 5.71 -23.31
N ALA A 16 -9.54 4.68 -23.82
CA ALA A 16 -9.53 3.35 -23.23
C ALA A 16 -8.13 2.70 -23.30
N HIS A 17 -7.42 2.90 -24.41
CA HIS A 17 -6.06 2.39 -24.58
C HIS A 17 -5.07 3.05 -23.62
N THR A 18 -5.09 4.38 -23.52
CA THR A 18 -4.26 5.11 -22.55
C THR A 18 -4.57 4.71 -21.12
N ALA A 19 -5.86 4.55 -20.77
CA ALA A 19 -6.26 4.10 -19.44
C ALA A 19 -5.72 2.68 -19.14
N ALA A 20 -5.80 1.75 -20.09
CA ALA A 20 -5.28 0.39 -19.93
C ALA A 20 -3.76 0.38 -19.70
N LEU A 21 -3.00 1.15 -20.48
CA LEU A 21 -1.55 1.28 -20.29
C LEU A 21 -1.20 1.93 -18.95
N GLN A 22 -1.89 3.02 -18.58
CA GLN A 22 -1.69 3.69 -17.29
C GLN A 22 -1.92 2.74 -16.12
N LEU A 23 -2.96 1.89 -16.18
CA LEU A 23 -3.24 0.89 -15.15
C LEU A 23 -2.12 -0.16 -15.08
N LEU A 24 -1.64 -0.66 -16.23
CA LEU A 24 -0.56 -1.63 -16.29
C LEU A 24 0.75 -1.08 -15.71
N ASP A 25 1.12 0.14 -16.07
CA ASP A 25 2.34 0.79 -15.58
C ASP A 25 2.26 1.10 -14.08
N ARG A 26 1.08 1.53 -13.61
CA ARG A 26 0.88 1.93 -12.21
C ARG A 26 0.84 0.74 -11.25
N TYR A 27 0.10 -0.32 -11.59
CA TYR A 27 -0.14 -1.44 -10.68
C TYR A 27 0.76 -2.65 -10.94
N GLY A 28 1.34 -2.77 -12.14
CA GLY A 28 2.05 -3.96 -12.60
C GLY A 28 1.13 -5.16 -12.86
N VAL A 29 0.16 -5.41 -11.98
CA VAL A 29 -0.95 -6.35 -12.13
C VAL A 29 -2.28 -5.58 -12.05
N VAL A 30 -3.01 -5.56 -13.14
CA VAL A 30 -4.35 -4.98 -13.24
C VAL A 30 -5.38 -6.03 -12.86
N THR A 31 -6.11 -5.74 -11.79
CA THR A 31 -7.25 -6.51 -11.28
C THR A 31 -8.54 -5.73 -11.49
N ARG A 32 -9.68 -6.42 -11.46
CA ARG A 32 -10.99 -5.73 -11.52
C ARG A 32 -11.15 -4.76 -10.36
N GLU A 33 -10.69 -5.17 -9.17
CA GLU A 33 -10.77 -4.43 -7.91
C GLU A 33 -9.94 -3.14 -7.97
N ALA A 34 -8.71 -3.19 -8.52
CA ALA A 34 -7.88 -2.01 -8.74
C ALA A 34 -8.56 -0.99 -9.66
N VAL A 35 -9.16 -1.46 -10.76
CA VAL A 35 -9.85 -0.58 -11.74
C VAL A 35 -11.07 0.09 -11.12
N LEU A 36 -11.81 -0.63 -10.26
CA LEU A 36 -12.92 -0.07 -9.51
C LEU A 36 -12.45 0.97 -8.48
N ALA A 37 -11.36 0.67 -7.75
CA ALA A 37 -10.79 1.57 -6.76
C ALA A 37 -10.26 2.88 -7.38
N GLU A 38 -9.70 2.80 -8.60
CA GLU A 38 -9.21 3.96 -9.36
C GLU A 38 -10.36 4.79 -9.99
N GLY A 39 -11.60 4.27 -9.99
CA GLY A 39 -12.76 4.99 -10.53
C GLY A 39 -12.74 5.14 -12.05
N VAL A 40 -12.13 4.20 -12.77
CA VAL A 40 -12.00 4.28 -14.24
C VAL A 40 -13.39 4.29 -14.89
N ARG A 41 -13.60 5.24 -15.81
CA ARG A 41 -14.86 5.38 -16.55
C ARG A 41 -15.16 4.09 -17.34
N GLY A 42 -16.37 3.55 -17.17
CA GLY A 42 -16.76 2.27 -17.76
C GLY A 42 -16.24 1.04 -17.00
N GLY A 43 -15.53 1.25 -15.90
CA GLY A 43 -15.00 0.20 -15.03
C GLY A 43 -14.09 -0.78 -15.78
N TYR A 44 -14.00 -2.00 -15.24
CA TYR A 44 -13.15 -3.04 -15.81
C TYR A 44 -13.52 -3.40 -17.26
N ALA A 45 -14.82 -3.44 -17.59
CA ALA A 45 -15.30 -3.73 -18.94
C ALA A 45 -14.80 -2.69 -19.96
N GLY A 46 -14.67 -1.42 -19.55
CA GLY A 46 -14.20 -0.33 -20.41
C GLY A 46 -12.74 -0.49 -20.88
N VAL A 47 -11.91 -1.21 -20.13
CA VAL A 47 -10.49 -1.44 -20.48
C VAL A 47 -10.20 -2.89 -20.90
N TYR A 48 -11.08 -3.84 -20.57
CA TYR A 48 -10.87 -5.27 -20.81
C TYR A 48 -10.59 -5.62 -22.28
N GLY A 49 -11.35 -5.03 -23.22
CA GLY A 49 -11.14 -5.29 -24.65
C GLY A 49 -9.75 -4.88 -25.12
N VAL A 50 -9.24 -3.75 -24.62
CA VAL A 50 -7.88 -3.30 -24.93
C VAL A 50 -6.84 -4.21 -24.28
N LEU A 51 -7.02 -4.56 -23.00
CA LEU A 51 -6.13 -5.48 -22.30
C LEU A 51 -6.02 -6.84 -23.00
N LYS A 52 -7.14 -7.35 -23.54
CA LYS A 52 -7.16 -8.56 -24.36
C LYS A 52 -6.33 -8.40 -25.64
N VAL A 53 -6.50 -7.32 -26.39
CA VAL A 53 -5.71 -7.06 -27.60
C VAL A 53 -4.21 -6.91 -27.28
N LEU A 54 -3.87 -6.26 -26.16
CA LEU A 54 -2.48 -6.15 -25.70
C LEU A 54 -1.89 -7.53 -25.36
N GLU A 55 -2.69 -8.43 -24.80
CA GLU A 55 -2.28 -9.82 -24.54
C GLU A 55 -2.08 -10.61 -25.84
N GLU A 56 -3.00 -10.52 -26.81
CA GLU A 56 -2.86 -11.14 -28.13
C GLU A 56 -1.58 -10.67 -28.86
N ARG A 57 -1.16 -9.42 -28.62
CA ARG A 57 0.10 -8.84 -29.15
C ARG A 57 1.34 -9.17 -28.31
N GLY A 58 1.19 -9.92 -27.21
CA GLY A 58 2.28 -10.27 -26.29
C GLY A 58 2.79 -9.12 -25.42
N GLN A 59 2.11 -7.96 -25.41
CA GLN A 59 2.47 -6.78 -24.62
C GLN A 59 1.98 -6.88 -23.17
N ALA A 60 0.97 -7.72 -22.92
CA ALA A 60 0.49 -8.07 -21.59
C ALA A 60 0.40 -9.60 -21.44
N ARG A 61 0.35 -10.07 -20.20
CA ARG A 61 0.07 -11.47 -19.85
C ARG A 61 -1.24 -11.53 -19.09
N ARG A 62 -2.15 -12.38 -19.54
CA ARG A 62 -3.40 -12.67 -18.83
C ARG A 62 -3.21 -13.88 -17.92
N GLY A 63 -3.73 -13.82 -16.70
CA GLY A 63 -3.65 -14.92 -15.75
C GLY A 63 -4.34 -14.62 -14.41
N TYR A 64 -3.96 -15.41 -13.41
CA TYR A 64 -4.38 -15.26 -12.02
C TYR A 64 -3.11 -15.10 -11.17
N PHE A 65 -2.73 -13.86 -10.86
CA PHE A 65 -1.48 -13.55 -10.18
C PHE A 65 -1.70 -13.34 -8.67
N VAL A 66 -2.84 -12.74 -8.32
CA VAL A 66 -3.29 -12.51 -6.94
C VAL A 66 -4.36 -13.54 -6.57
N ALA A 67 -4.13 -14.26 -5.47
CA ALA A 67 -5.07 -15.25 -4.95
C ALA A 67 -6.35 -14.59 -4.39
N GLY A 68 -7.46 -15.34 -4.39
CA GLY A 68 -8.74 -14.87 -3.84
C GLY A 68 -9.54 -13.92 -4.73
N LEU A 69 -8.99 -13.52 -5.89
CA LEU A 69 -9.69 -12.67 -6.86
C LEU A 69 -10.21 -13.51 -8.03
N GLY A 70 -11.52 -13.40 -8.32
CA GLY A 70 -12.19 -14.25 -9.30
C GLY A 70 -12.04 -13.80 -10.77
N ALA A 71 -11.79 -12.51 -11.02
CA ALA A 71 -11.66 -11.99 -12.37
C ALA A 71 -10.28 -12.32 -12.98
N ALA A 72 -10.23 -12.49 -14.30
CA ALA A 72 -8.96 -12.55 -15.02
C ALA A 72 -8.17 -11.27 -14.78
N GLN A 73 -6.86 -11.39 -14.63
CA GLN A 73 -5.94 -10.29 -14.33
C GLN A 73 -4.97 -10.12 -15.51
N PHE A 74 -4.47 -8.91 -15.70
CA PHE A 74 -3.50 -8.60 -16.75
C PHE A 74 -2.26 -8.00 -16.13
N SER A 75 -1.08 -8.38 -16.61
CA SER A 75 0.18 -7.89 -16.06
C SER A 75 1.21 -7.66 -17.16
N LEU A 76 2.11 -6.71 -16.93
CA LEU A 76 3.28 -6.55 -17.79
C LEU A 76 4.17 -7.80 -17.67
N PRO A 77 4.76 -8.32 -18.77
CA PRO A 77 5.62 -9.51 -18.72
C PRO A 77 6.70 -9.43 -17.63
N GLY A 78 7.42 -8.31 -17.55
CA GLY A 78 8.46 -8.13 -16.52
C GLY A 78 7.93 -8.01 -15.08
N ALA A 79 6.66 -7.66 -14.88
CA ALA A 79 6.04 -7.70 -13.56
C ALA A 79 5.76 -9.15 -13.13
N VAL A 80 5.32 -10.01 -14.07
CA VAL A 80 5.14 -11.45 -13.81
C VAL A 80 6.47 -12.10 -13.44
N ASP A 81 7.54 -11.77 -14.16
CA ASP A 81 8.87 -12.35 -13.88
C ASP A 81 9.38 -11.93 -12.50
N ARG A 82 9.20 -10.66 -12.11
CA ARG A 82 9.51 -10.19 -10.74
C ARG A 82 8.67 -10.88 -9.67
N LEU A 83 7.38 -11.12 -9.92
CA LEU A 83 6.54 -11.86 -8.97
C LEU A 83 7.02 -13.30 -8.77
N ARG A 84 7.54 -13.95 -9.82
CA ARG A 84 8.11 -15.29 -9.72
C ARG A 84 9.40 -15.29 -8.91
N SER A 85 10.32 -14.37 -9.19
CA SER A 85 11.60 -14.31 -8.47
C SER A 85 11.42 -14.05 -6.97
N LEU A 86 10.38 -13.32 -6.58
CA LEU A 86 10.09 -13.02 -5.17
C LEU A 86 9.42 -14.18 -4.41
N ARG A 87 8.79 -15.15 -5.11
CA ARG A 87 8.26 -16.37 -4.45
C ARG A 87 9.36 -17.19 -3.82
N ASP A 88 10.52 -17.26 -4.48
CA ASP A 88 11.65 -18.05 -4.01
C ASP A 88 12.35 -17.41 -2.79
N THR A 89 12.02 -16.17 -2.44
CA THR A 89 12.63 -15.40 -1.33
C THR A 89 11.78 -15.41 -0.05
N SER A 90 10.66 -16.15 0.01
CA SER A 90 9.73 -16.10 1.17
C SER A 90 10.24 -16.81 2.44
N GLU A 91 11.52 -17.16 2.52
CA GLU A 91 12.14 -17.83 3.69
C GLU A 91 12.45 -16.89 4.86
N TRP A 92 12.23 -15.58 4.72
CA TRP A 92 12.53 -14.63 5.81
C TRP A 92 11.70 -14.85 7.08
N SER A 93 10.56 -15.54 7.00
CA SER A 93 9.80 -15.98 8.17
C SER A 93 10.59 -16.99 9.04
N LEU A 94 11.53 -17.72 8.43
CA LEU A 94 12.42 -18.68 9.11
C LEU A 94 13.77 -18.04 9.48
N HIS A 95 14.16 -16.97 8.79
CA HIS A 95 15.41 -16.23 8.96
C HIS A 95 15.17 -14.73 9.13
N PRO A 96 14.74 -14.27 10.33
CA PRO A 96 14.41 -12.87 10.58
C PRO A 96 15.51 -11.87 10.23
N GLU A 97 16.78 -12.29 10.29
CA GLU A 97 17.96 -11.51 9.91
C GLU A 97 18.04 -11.19 8.42
N THR A 98 17.37 -11.97 7.58
CA THR A 98 17.27 -11.75 6.13
C THR A 98 15.99 -11.04 5.73
N ALA A 99 15.13 -10.72 6.70
CA ALA A 99 13.87 -10.05 6.44
C ALA A 99 14.10 -8.67 5.81
N PRO A 100 13.34 -8.32 4.76
CA PRO A 100 13.46 -7.00 4.15
C PRO A 100 13.14 -5.92 5.17
N ALA A 101 13.72 -4.73 4.99
CA ALA A 101 13.35 -3.58 5.79
C ALA A 101 11.85 -3.28 5.62
N PRO A 102 11.14 -2.86 6.68
CA PRO A 102 9.78 -2.36 6.54
C PRO A 102 9.73 -1.14 5.63
N VAL A 103 8.67 -1.05 4.83
CA VAL A 103 8.41 0.07 3.93
C VAL A 103 7.21 0.86 4.41
N VAL A 104 7.26 2.18 4.23
CA VAL A 104 6.15 3.09 4.55
C VAL A 104 5.60 3.65 3.27
N LEU A 105 4.32 3.38 3.00
CA LEU A 105 3.60 3.93 1.85
C LEU A 105 2.42 4.77 2.31
N ALA A 106 2.03 5.77 1.51
CA ALA A 106 0.74 6.40 1.72
C ALA A 106 -0.38 5.37 1.54
N ALA A 107 -1.43 5.44 2.35
CA ALA A 107 -2.57 4.53 2.23
C ALA A 107 -3.29 4.65 0.87
N THR A 108 -3.10 5.78 0.18
CA THR A 108 -3.62 6.02 -1.17
C THR A 108 -2.66 5.60 -2.29
N ASP A 109 -1.43 5.20 -1.96
CA ASP A 109 -0.42 4.83 -2.95
C ASP A 109 -0.83 3.57 -3.74
N PRO A 110 -0.69 3.53 -5.08
CA PRO A 110 -1.05 2.34 -5.87
C PRO A 110 -0.26 1.08 -5.53
N ALA A 111 0.98 1.20 -5.05
CA ALA A 111 1.81 0.07 -4.63
C ALA A 111 1.37 -0.52 -3.28
N GLN A 112 0.54 0.20 -2.53
CA GLN A 112 -0.14 -0.32 -1.35
C GLN A 112 -1.46 -0.97 -1.84
N PRO A 113 -1.66 -2.30 -1.71
CA PRO A 113 -2.81 -2.97 -2.31
C PRO A 113 -4.03 -3.08 -1.38
N TYR A 114 -3.85 -2.95 -0.06
CA TYR A 114 -4.92 -3.16 0.92
C TYR A 114 -5.93 -2.00 0.93
N GLY A 115 -7.20 -2.34 1.15
CA GLY A 115 -8.31 -1.38 1.03
C GLY A 115 -8.65 -1.00 -0.41
N ALA A 116 -8.03 -1.64 -1.40
CA ALA A 116 -8.34 -1.50 -2.83
C ALA A 116 -8.45 -2.88 -3.48
N THR A 117 -7.31 -3.45 -3.89
CA THR A 117 -7.26 -4.79 -4.51
C THR A 117 -7.41 -5.89 -3.47
N LEU A 118 -6.76 -5.73 -2.32
CA LEU A 118 -6.85 -6.64 -1.20
C LEU A 118 -7.73 -6.06 -0.11
N ALA A 119 -8.51 -6.92 0.57
CA ALA A 119 -9.19 -6.53 1.79
C ALA A 119 -8.17 -6.28 2.90
N TRP A 120 -8.43 -5.32 3.79
CA TRP A 120 -7.62 -5.16 5.00
C TRP A 120 -7.64 -6.45 5.82
N PRO A 121 -6.52 -6.84 6.46
CA PRO A 121 -6.55 -7.91 7.45
C PRO A 121 -7.45 -7.56 8.63
N ASP A 122 -7.82 -8.60 9.40
CA ASP A 122 -8.61 -8.45 10.61
C ASP A 122 -7.92 -7.49 11.59
N THR A 123 -8.67 -6.51 12.06
CA THR A 123 -8.18 -5.48 12.97
C THR A 123 -9.33 -4.88 13.77
N VAL A 124 -9.00 -4.30 14.93
CA VAL A 124 -9.95 -3.60 15.80
C VAL A 124 -10.28 -2.18 15.32
N GLY A 125 -9.48 -1.63 14.40
CA GLY A 125 -9.68 -0.30 13.83
C GLY A 125 -10.50 -0.29 12.53
N ARG A 126 -10.60 0.89 11.92
CA ARG A 126 -11.22 1.08 10.59
C ARG A 126 -10.21 1.71 9.63
N PRO A 127 -9.17 0.97 9.21
CA PRO A 127 -8.20 1.49 8.26
C PRO A 127 -8.89 1.86 6.95
N ALA A 128 -8.42 2.95 6.35
CA ALA A 128 -8.98 3.47 5.11
C ALA A 128 -7.89 4.07 4.22
N ARG A 129 -8.14 4.07 2.90
CA ARG A 129 -7.28 4.74 1.93
C ARG A 129 -7.57 6.24 1.91
N THR A 130 -7.13 6.94 2.95
CA THR A 130 -7.32 8.39 3.10
C THR A 130 -6.00 9.14 2.93
N ALA A 131 -6.09 10.35 2.38
CA ALA A 131 -4.92 11.22 2.26
C ALA A 131 -4.34 11.52 3.66
N GLY A 132 -3.02 11.38 3.79
CA GLY A 132 -2.32 11.59 5.06
C GLY A 132 -2.24 10.36 5.97
N ALA A 133 -2.98 9.28 5.66
CA ALA A 133 -2.75 7.99 6.30
C ALA A 133 -1.57 7.26 5.65
N LEU A 134 -0.81 6.54 6.46
CA LEU A 134 0.32 5.72 6.05
C LEU A 134 0.04 4.26 6.37
N VAL A 135 0.65 3.36 5.61
CA VAL A 135 0.69 1.93 5.90
C VAL A 135 2.14 1.52 5.96
N VAL A 136 2.51 0.85 7.06
CA VAL A 136 3.81 0.20 7.17
C VAL A 136 3.62 -1.28 6.88
N SER A 137 4.43 -1.82 5.99
CA SER A 137 4.43 -3.25 5.67
C SER A 137 5.85 -3.80 5.58
N ARG A 138 6.01 -5.10 5.78
CA ARG A 138 7.26 -5.82 5.56
C ARG A 138 7.00 -7.00 4.64
N GLY A 139 7.76 -7.10 3.55
CA GLY A 139 7.62 -8.20 2.59
C GLY A 139 6.21 -8.35 2.03
N GLY A 140 5.44 -7.26 1.93
CA GLY A 140 4.05 -7.25 1.49
C GLY A 140 3.01 -7.49 2.59
N VAL A 141 3.41 -7.87 3.81
CA VAL A 141 2.52 -8.06 4.96
C VAL A 141 2.39 -6.74 5.73
N PRO A 142 1.16 -6.20 5.91
CA PRO A 142 0.96 -4.92 6.59
C PRO A 142 1.12 -5.11 8.10
N LEU A 143 1.88 -4.22 8.74
CA LEU A 143 2.09 -4.22 10.18
C LEU A 143 1.16 -3.22 10.85
N VAL A 144 1.14 -1.98 10.37
CA VAL A 144 0.26 -0.94 10.92
C VAL A 144 -0.30 -0.01 9.85
N TRP A 145 -1.48 0.53 10.13
CA TRP A 145 -2.02 1.72 9.50
C TRP A 145 -1.91 2.89 10.47
N PHE A 146 -1.42 4.04 10.00
CA PHE A 146 -1.17 5.21 10.82
C PHE A 146 -1.83 6.45 10.21
N ASP A 147 -2.83 7.00 10.90
CA ASP A 147 -3.38 8.30 10.57
C ASP A 147 -2.57 9.41 11.25
N ARG A 148 -1.76 10.10 10.43
CA ARG A 148 -0.92 11.21 10.88
C ARG A 148 -1.73 12.38 11.46
N ARG A 149 -2.98 12.55 11.03
CA ARG A 149 -3.83 13.67 11.47
C ARG A 149 -4.38 13.44 12.87
N SER A 150 -4.87 12.23 13.14
CA SER A 150 -5.40 11.87 14.46
C SER A 150 -4.35 11.30 15.40
N HIS A 151 -3.14 11.04 14.92
CA HIS A 151 -2.04 10.40 15.66
C HIS A 151 -2.42 8.99 16.16
N HIS A 152 -3.23 8.29 15.36
CA HIS A 152 -3.78 6.99 15.70
C HIS A 152 -3.14 5.90 14.84
N VAL A 153 -2.55 4.92 15.52
CA VAL A 153 -2.05 3.69 14.93
C VAL A 153 -3.10 2.59 15.11
N VAL A 154 -3.37 1.86 14.04
CA VAL A 154 -4.16 0.63 14.04
C VAL A 154 -3.21 -0.50 13.66
N THR A 155 -3.13 -1.53 14.51
CA THR A 155 -2.25 -2.67 14.27
C THR A 155 -2.97 -3.77 13.49
N PHE A 156 -2.20 -4.48 12.67
CA PHE A 156 -2.59 -5.73 12.03
C PHE A 156 -1.98 -6.93 12.80
N PRO A 157 -2.43 -8.17 12.55
CA PRO A 157 -2.06 -9.34 13.36
C PRO A 157 -0.55 -9.52 13.54
N GLU A 158 0.25 -9.22 12.52
CA GLU A 158 1.69 -9.41 12.51
C GLU A 158 2.47 -8.35 13.29
N ALA A 159 1.85 -7.23 13.68
CA ALA A 159 2.52 -6.14 14.39
C ALA A 159 3.10 -6.54 15.74
N ALA A 160 2.49 -7.52 16.43
CA ALA A 160 2.95 -7.97 17.75
C ALA A 160 4.23 -8.81 17.64
N ALA A 161 4.38 -9.59 16.56
CA ALA A 161 5.57 -10.38 16.29
C ALA A 161 6.68 -9.54 15.62
N ASP A 162 6.30 -8.53 14.84
CA ASP A 162 7.21 -7.64 14.14
C ASP A 162 6.94 -6.17 14.51
N ALA A 163 7.68 -5.71 15.53
CA ALA A 163 7.65 -4.32 15.96
C ALA A 163 8.38 -3.35 15.00
N GLY A 164 8.90 -3.84 13.86
CA GLY A 164 9.64 -3.09 12.83
C GLY A 164 8.94 -1.84 12.31
N TRP A 165 7.63 -1.74 12.54
CA TRP A 165 6.86 -0.56 12.19
C TRP A 165 7.27 0.68 13.00
N ALA A 166 7.75 0.52 14.23
CA ALA A 166 8.23 1.64 15.04
C ALA A 166 9.50 2.23 14.42
N GLU A 167 10.44 1.39 14.00
CA GLU A 167 11.66 1.76 13.27
C GLU A 167 11.30 2.50 11.97
N ALA A 168 10.34 1.97 11.22
CA ALA A 168 9.91 2.56 9.95
C ALA A 168 9.31 3.97 10.13
N LEU A 169 8.49 4.16 11.17
CA LEU A 169 7.96 5.48 11.51
C LEU A 169 9.06 6.42 12.02
N ALA A 170 10.05 5.90 12.76
CA ALA A 170 11.18 6.69 13.23
C ALA A 170 12.06 7.16 12.07
N ALA A 171 12.29 6.29 11.07
CA ALA A 171 13.06 6.60 9.86
C ALA A 171 12.47 7.78 9.09
N LEU A 172 11.14 7.96 9.08
CA LEU A 172 10.53 9.15 8.48
C LEU A 172 11.09 10.46 9.05
N VAL A 173 11.39 10.50 10.35
CA VAL A 173 11.96 11.69 10.98
C VAL A 173 13.47 11.75 10.75
N LYS A 174 14.17 10.65 10.98
CA LYS A 174 15.64 10.56 10.89
C LYS A 174 16.15 10.84 9.47
N ASP A 175 15.39 10.44 8.45
CA ASP A 175 15.73 10.65 7.04
C ASP A 175 15.24 12.02 6.52
N GLY A 176 14.62 12.85 7.36
CA GLY A 176 14.12 14.17 6.99
C GLY A 176 12.79 14.19 6.22
N ASN A 177 12.13 13.04 6.06
CA ASN A 177 10.82 12.92 5.39
C ASN A 177 9.65 13.48 6.22
N ALA A 178 9.85 13.72 7.52
CA ALA A 178 8.89 14.35 8.42
C ALA A 178 9.61 15.13 9.53
N ARG A 179 9.09 16.30 9.92
CA ARG A 179 9.64 17.06 11.06
C ARG A 179 9.41 16.37 12.41
N SER A 180 8.33 15.61 12.51
CA SER A 180 7.96 14.88 13.71
C SER A 180 6.98 13.76 13.40
N VAL A 181 7.00 12.71 14.23
CA VAL A 181 5.96 11.69 14.30
C VAL A 181 5.48 11.60 15.74
N GLU A 182 4.17 11.60 15.93
CA GLU A 182 3.55 11.50 17.26
C GLU A 182 2.47 10.42 17.19
N VAL A 183 2.54 9.48 18.14
CA VAL A 183 1.59 8.38 18.33
C VAL A 183 0.88 8.62 19.65
N ARG A 184 -0.40 8.97 19.58
CA ARG A 184 -1.25 9.24 20.75
C ARG A 184 -2.15 8.07 21.10
N LYS A 185 -2.55 7.30 20.10
CA LYS A 185 -3.43 6.15 20.27
C LYS A 185 -2.93 4.95 19.50
N VAL A 186 -3.10 3.77 20.10
CA VAL A 186 -2.96 2.49 19.41
C VAL A 186 -4.26 1.73 19.61
N ASN A 187 -4.86 1.24 18.52
CA ASN A 187 -6.09 0.42 18.58
C ASN A 187 -7.28 1.08 19.29
N GLY A 188 -7.32 2.42 19.30
CA GLY A 188 -8.38 3.22 19.91
C GLY A 188 -8.09 3.65 21.35
N GLU A 189 -7.10 3.03 21.98
CA GLU A 189 -6.68 3.32 23.35
C GLU A 189 -5.54 4.34 23.38
N THR A 190 -5.49 5.17 24.43
CA THR A 190 -4.38 6.12 24.60
C THR A 190 -3.11 5.35 24.91
N VAL A 191 -2.04 5.64 24.18
CA VAL A 191 -0.75 4.98 24.39
C VAL A 191 0.02 5.67 25.51
N GLY A 192 0.60 4.90 26.42
CA GLY A 192 1.41 5.39 27.54
C GLY A 192 2.45 4.34 27.97
N PRO A 193 3.16 4.56 29.10
CA PRO A 193 4.29 3.73 29.53
C PRO A 193 3.97 2.24 29.70
N ASN A 194 2.76 1.94 30.14
CA ASN A 194 2.31 0.57 30.40
C ASN A 194 1.77 -0.13 29.14
N SER A 195 1.78 0.55 27.99
CA SER A 195 1.39 -0.05 26.72
C SER A 195 2.43 -1.07 26.28
N GLU A 196 1.99 -2.21 25.73
CA GLU A 196 2.86 -3.21 25.11
C GLU A 196 3.76 -2.61 24.00
N TRP A 197 3.33 -1.49 23.39
CA TRP A 197 4.03 -0.81 22.30
C TRP A 197 5.08 0.21 22.79
N ALA A 198 5.06 0.56 24.08
CA ALA A 198 5.95 1.60 24.64
C ALA A 198 7.43 1.23 24.45
N ALA A 199 7.80 -0.01 24.74
CA ALA A 199 9.18 -0.48 24.60
C ALA A 199 9.69 -0.41 23.15
N ALA A 200 8.84 -0.72 22.16
CA ALA A 200 9.19 -0.61 20.75
C ALA A 200 9.46 0.85 20.33
N LEU A 201 8.58 1.76 20.72
CA LEU A 201 8.69 3.20 20.40
C LEU A 201 9.91 3.84 21.09
N LEU A 202 10.12 3.58 22.38
CA LEU A 202 11.25 4.12 23.14
C LEU A 202 12.60 3.67 22.55
N ARG A 203 12.71 2.39 22.17
CA ARG A 203 13.94 1.81 21.59
C ARG A 203 14.43 2.54 20.34
N VAL A 204 13.50 3.07 19.55
CA VAL A 204 13.82 3.75 18.28
C VAL A 204 13.94 5.27 18.42
N GLY A 205 13.83 5.79 19.65
CA GLY A 205 14.10 7.18 20.02
C GLY A 205 12.85 8.04 20.23
N PHE A 206 11.64 7.47 20.19
CA PHE A 206 10.48 8.24 20.65
C PHE A 206 10.64 8.55 22.14
N VAL A 207 10.17 9.72 22.54
CA VAL A 207 10.13 10.15 23.94
C VAL A 207 8.69 10.18 24.39
N GLU A 208 8.45 9.75 25.63
CA GLU A 208 7.14 9.89 26.26
C GLU A 208 6.79 11.36 26.46
N GLY A 209 5.58 11.74 26.06
CA GLY A 209 4.98 13.02 26.36
C GLY A 209 3.58 12.85 26.93
N TYR A 210 2.98 13.97 27.34
CA TYR A 210 1.66 13.98 28.01
C TYR A 210 0.53 13.31 27.19
N LYS A 211 0.61 13.34 25.86
CA LYS A 211 -0.45 12.81 24.96
C LYS A 211 -0.09 11.46 24.32
N GLY A 212 1.09 10.91 24.61
CA GLY A 212 1.64 9.72 23.96
C GLY A 212 3.10 9.89 23.59
N PHE A 213 3.59 9.10 22.64
CA PHE A 213 5.00 9.05 22.25
C PHE A 213 5.28 9.97 21.07
N THR A 214 6.36 10.75 21.13
CA THR A 214 6.75 11.68 20.07
C THR A 214 8.22 11.53 19.71
N LEU A 215 8.52 11.56 18.41
CA LEU A 215 9.85 11.70 17.85
C LEU A 215 9.92 12.99 17.02
N ARG A 216 11.01 13.74 17.15
CA ARG A 216 11.28 14.98 16.39
C ARG A 216 12.70 14.95 15.85
N ALA A 217 12.92 15.65 14.73
CA ALA A 217 14.24 15.82 14.11
C ALA A 217 15.17 16.68 14.96
#